data_AF-A0A6A4WCS0-F1
#
_entry.id   AF-A0A6A4WCS0-F1
#
_cell.length_a   1.000
_cell.length_b   1.000
_cell.length_c   1.000
_cell.angle_alpha   90.00
_cell.angle_beta   90.00
_cell.angle_gamma   90.00
#
_symmetry.space_group_name_H-M   'P 1'
#
loop_
_entity.id
_entity.type
_entity.pdbx_description
1 polymer ?
#
loop_
_entity_poly.entity_id
_entity_poly.type
_entity_poly.pdbx_seq_one_letter_code
_entity_poly.pdbx_strand_id
1 'polypeptide(L)'
;MQATGETSARDSRSAFWKKNTKTVPGRPSPRHAPAEASGGANFHEFQQSVEDAWDDGDDEFCIISGKIQKDVRISENLAHSTALNVIQSHRSAGGGRPRSEQRPSGSGSGTQEHSDEREKTTDRPESNSESSAPAPVVSRPCKTEVSQAGKAEAMIRLAAQRPQAAAASGSPPTGGLMNPTSCPRMPGHPQPLRPGSVLRHPPVRYLQDKANAGLDREAARLAKVQAAIDGGATTLDELRALCWGGVPSPVRAVAWRLLSGYLPLPRERREPTLCRKRDEYWSFVQQYYDTRHDDIHQDTYRQIHIDIPRMSPLIPLFQQHCVQEMFERVLYIWAIRHPASGYVQGVNDLVTPYFIVFLQEVLPPGTDIDSYDVASLAEPERRVIEADSFWSMSLLLDGIQDNYTFAQPGIQTKVTQLKELVQRIDAPLDAHIARHGIDYLQFAFRWMNNLLMRELPLHCTIRLWDTYLSEVDGFASFHLYVCAAFLTYWSRILMQEKDFQGLMLTLQNLPTHNWTNSEISLLVAEAFKLKYTFADAPNHLASRAK
;
A
#
# COMPACT_ATOMS: atom_id res chain seq x y z
N MET A 1 54.30 13.49 -70.72
CA MET A 1 55.59 13.91 -70.13
C MET A 1 55.30 14.52 -68.75
N GLN A 2 56.35 14.71 -67.94
CA GLN A 2 56.36 15.48 -66.68
C GLN A 2 56.03 16.98 -66.92
N ALA A 3 55.76 17.86 -65.94
CA ALA A 3 55.35 17.78 -64.52
C ALA A 3 55.07 19.23 -63.99
N THR A 4 54.88 19.41 -62.66
CA THR A 4 54.88 20.71 -61.90
C THR A 4 53.75 21.70 -62.28
N GLY A 5 53.29 22.68 -61.47
CA GLY A 5 53.86 23.44 -60.32
C GLY A 5 54.05 24.90 -60.77
N GLU A 6 53.67 25.98 -60.04
CA GLU A 6 53.29 26.11 -58.62
C GLU A 6 52.59 27.49 -58.31
N THR A 7 51.87 27.60 -57.18
CA THR A 7 51.55 28.82 -56.36
C THR A 7 50.54 29.93 -56.79
N SER A 8 49.94 30.53 -55.74
CA SER A 8 49.29 31.88 -55.61
C SER A 8 47.74 31.93 -55.54
N ALA A 9 47.06 32.67 -54.63
CA ALA A 9 47.36 33.18 -53.28
C ALA A 9 46.08 33.71 -52.58
N ARG A 10 46.10 33.84 -51.23
CA ARG A 10 45.10 34.47 -50.31
C ARG A 10 43.78 33.68 -50.10
N ASP A 11 43.10 33.72 -48.93
CA ASP A 11 43.36 34.50 -47.70
C ASP A 11 43.14 33.72 -46.38
N SER A 12 44.05 33.95 -45.43
CA SER A 12 43.91 34.17 -43.96
C SER A 12 42.91 33.35 -43.11
N ARG A 13 43.35 32.48 -42.17
CA ARG A 13 43.97 32.73 -40.82
C ARG A 13 42.94 32.97 -39.68
N SER A 14 43.13 32.57 -38.41
CA SER A 14 44.14 31.71 -37.74
C SER A 14 43.71 31.38 -36.29
N ALA A 15 44.29 30.37 -35.64
CA ALA A 15 43.93 29.94 -34.27
C ALA A 15 44.75 30.60 -33.14
N PHE A 16 44.09 30.85 -32.00
CA PHE A 16 44.62 31.18 -30.65
C PHE A 16 43.43 31.12 -29.64
N TRP A 17 43.57 31.04 -28.30
CA TRP A 17 44.73 30.91 -27.39
C TRP A 17 44.28 30.28 -26.04
N LYS A 18 45.21 29.62 -25.33
CA LYS A 18 45.36 29.49 -23.86
C LYS A 18 44.21 28.94 -22.97
N LYS A 19 44.59 27.98 -22.11
CA LYS A 19 44.00 27.78 -20.78
C LYS A 19 44.17 29.05 -19.94
N ASN A 20 43.20 29.40 -19.10
CA ASN A 20 43.48 30.11 -17.85
C ASN A 20 42.48 29.70 -16.75
N THR A 21 42.97 29.54 -15.53
CA THR A 21 42.17 29.16 -14.35
C THR A 21 41.57 30.39 -13.68
N LYS A 22 40.31 30.31 -13.25
CA LYS A 22 39.77 31.15 -12.18
C LYS A 22 39.17 30.25 -11.09
N THR A 23 39.54 30.54 -9.85
CA THR A 23 39.03 29.87 -8.65
C THR A 23 37.67 30.43 -8.27
N VAL A 24 36.69 29.56 -8.07
CA VAL A 24 35.48 29.87 -7.29
C VAL A 24 35.72 29.39 -5.85
N PRO A 25 35.54 30.23 -4.81
CA PRO A 25 35.71 29.78 -3.43
C PRO A 25 34.63 28.77 -3.00
N GLY A 26 34.95 27.88 -2.06
CA GLY A 26 33.93 27.20 -1.25
C GLY A 26 33.78 25.68 -1.35
N ARG A 27 34.53 24.95 -2.20
CA ARG A 27 34.44 23.48 -2.27
C ARG A 27 35.79 22.79 -1.99
N PRO A 28 35.87 21.83 -1.04
CA PRO A 28 37.10 21.07 -0.79
C PRO A 28 37.39 20.10 -1.95
N SER A 29 38.68 19.81 -2.17
CA SER A 29 39.14 18.84 -3.19
C SER A 29 39.66 17.57 -2.49
N PRO A 30 39.23 16.36 -2.90
CA PRO A 30 39.63 15.12 -2.23
C PRO A 30 41.12 14.83 -2.42
N ARG A 31 41.79 14.44 -1.32
CA ARG A 31 43.14 13.89 -1.39
C ARG A 31 43.08 12.43 -1.84
N HIS A 32 43.90 12.06 -2.83
CA HIS A 32 44.14 10.66 -3.14
C HIS A 32 44.82 9.95 -1.96
N ALA A 33 44.20 8.88 -1.47
CA ALA A 33 44.84 7.81 -0.73
C ALA A 33 44.88 6.55 -1.62
N PRO A 34 45.83 5.61 -1.41
CA PRO A 34 45.86 4.36 -2.18
C PRO A 34 44.68 3.46 -1.82
N ALA A 35 44.19 2.70 -2.79
CA ALA A 35 43.04 1.81 -2.60
C ALA A 35 43.46 0.47 -1.97
N GLU A 36 42.97 0.18 -0.76
CA GLU A 36 42.82 -1.19 -0.27
C GLU A 36 41.43 -1.72 -0.61
N ALA A 37 41.32 -3.00 -0.95
CA ALA A 37 40.12 -3.58 -1.55
C ALA A 37 39.40 -4.56 -0.61
N SER A 38 38.70 -4.05 0.40
CA SER A 38 37.65 -4.80 1.12
C SER A 38 36.66 -3.86 1.83
N GLY A 39 35.38 -3.95 1.46
CA GLY A 39 34.30 -3.17 2.05
C GLY A 39 33.18 -2.98 1.03
N GLY A 40 32.09 -3.74 1.18
CA GLY A 40 30.83 -3.40 0.52
C GLY A 40 30.15 -2.29 1.30
N ALA A 41 29.63 -1.27 0.61
CA ALA A 41 29.05 -0.09 1.26
C ALA A 41 27.98 -0.50 2.28
N ASN A 42 28.18 -0.11 3.55
CA ASN A 42 27.28 -0.48 4.63
C ASN A 42 26.12 0.51 4.78
N PHE A 43 25.10 0.17 5.58
CA PHE A 43 23.92 1.02 5.75
C PHE A 43 24.22 2.44 6.25
N HIS A 44 25.22 2.64 7.13
CA HIS A 44 25.60 3.99 7.57
C HIS A 44 26.33 4.77 6.48
N GLU A 45 27.17 4.13 5.68
CA GLU A 45 27.83 4.75 4.51
C GLU A 45 26.81 5.13 3.43
N PHE A 46 25.80 4.28 3.20
CA PHE A 46 24.68 4.61 2.32
C PHE A 46 23.85 5.78 2.88
N GLN A 47 23.48 5.75 4.17
CA GLN A 47 22.73 6.84 4.80
C GLN A 47 23.49 8.17 4.68
N GLN A 48 24.77 8.20 5.03
CA GLN A 48 25.63 9.39 4.92
C GLN A 48 25.81 9.88 3.46
N SER A 49 25.69 8.97 2.48
CA SER A 49 25.73 9.29 1.05
C SER A 49 24.38 9.72 0.46
N VAL A 50 23.32 9.79 1.28
CA VAL A 50 22.01 10.37 0.89
C VAL A 50 21.61 11.51 1.84
N GLU A 51 22.21 11.62 3.02
CA GLU A 51 21.98 12.71 3.99
C GLU A 51 22.29 14.10 3.42
N ASP A 52 23.25 14.22 2.49
CA ASP A 52 23.57 15.49 1.80
C ASP A 52 22.57 15.87 0.68
N ALA A 53 21.63 14.98 0.34
CA ALA A 53 20.62 15.20 -0.70
C ALA A 53 19.30 15.80 -0.20
N TRP A 54 19.20 16.10 1.10
CA TRP A 54 18.00 16.69 1.73
C TRP A 54 18.27 18.05 2.42
N ASP A 55 19.50 18.56 2.39
CA ASP A 55 19.91 19.86 2.95
C ASP A 55 19.76 21.01 1.93
N ASP A 56 18.59 21.11 1.29
CA ASP A 56 18.19 22.28 0.50
C ASP A 56 17.58 23.31 1.47
N GLY A 57 18.45 24.13 2.08
CA GLY A 57 18.08 25.04 3.16
C GLY A 57 17.30 26.29 2.73
N ASP A 58 16.10 26.46 3.29
CA ASP A 58 15.23 27.65 3.16
C ASP A 58 14.67 28.07 4.55
N ASP A 59 15.57 28.43 5.47
CA ASP A 59 15.25 28.91 6.83
C ASP A 59 14.74 30.37 6.84
N GLU A 60 13.51 30.64 6.38
CA GLU A 60 12.83 31.93 6.62
C GLU A 60 11.66 31.81 7.63
N PHE A 61 12.03 31.77 8.91
CA PHE A 61 11.11 31.69 10.05
C PHE A 61 10.38 33.03 10.28
N CYS A 62 9.15 33.20 9.77
CA CYS A 62 8.35 34.41 9.95
C CYS A 62 7.93 34.64 11.43
N ILE A 63 8.68 35.49 12.14
CA ILE A 63 8.29 36.06 13.44
C ILE A 63 7.27 37.20 13.23
N ILE A 64 6.48 37.51 14.28
CA ILE A 64 5.44 38.57 14.40
C ILE A 64 4.05 38.02 14.01
N SER A 65 3.06 37.87 14.90
CA SER A 65 2.88 38.30 16.30
C SER A 65 2.50 37.12 17.20
N GLY A 66 2.61 37.16 18.53
CA GLY A 66 2.99 38.27 19.42
C GLY A 66 1.93 38.50 20.51
N LYS A 67 2.15 37.91 21.69
CA LYS A 67 1.25 37.80 22.88
C LYS A 67 0.20 36.68 22.81
N ILE A 68 0.50 35.54 23.42
CA ILE A 68 -0.08 35.12 24.72
C ILE A 68 0.82 34.01 25.32
N GLN A 69 0.81 33.93 26.66
CA GLN A 69 1.38 32.89 27.54
C GLN A 69 2.73 32.23 27.17
N LYS A 70 3.75 32.58 27.97
CA LYS A 70 4.84 31.65 28.31
C LYS A 70 4.31 30.57 29.27
N ASP A 71 5.09 29.49 29.39
CA ASP A 71 5.22 28.57 30.54
C ASP A 71 4.83 27.09 30.31
N VAL A 72 5.38 26.49 29.25
CA VAL A 72 5.77 25.07 29.29
C VAL A 72 7.25 24.93 28.90
N ARG A 73 8.12 24.72 29.89
CA ARG A 73 9.45 24.14 29.72
C ARG A 73 9.54 22.90 30.60
N ILE A 74 9.54 21.72 29.97
CA ILE A 74 9.81 20.48 30.70
C ILE A 74 11.25 20.55 31.22
N SER A 75 11.42 20.38 32.53
CA SER A 75 12.74 20.45 33.16
C SER A 75 13.58 19.25 32.74
N GLU A 76 14.80 19.51 32.25
CA GLU A 76 15.79 18.49 31.91
C GLU A 76 16.06 17.53 33.08
N ASN A 77 16.06 18.05 34.31
CA ASN A 77 16.18 17.27 35.55
C ASN A 77 14.99 16.33 35.78
N LEU A 78 13.78 16.66 35.32
CA LEU A 78 12.59 15.81 35.42
C LEU A 78 12.65 14.67 34.40
N ALA A 79 13.10 14.95 33.17
CA ALA A 79 13.34 13.92 32.16
C ALA A 79 14.42 12.92 32.63
N HIS A 80 15.56 13.42 33.13
CA HIS A 80 16.64 12.60 33.66
C HIS A 80 16.23 11.79 34.90
N SER A 81 15.46 12.39 35.83
CA SER A 81 14.86 11.67 36.98
C SER A 81 13.95 10.53 36.52
N THR A 82 13.09 10.77 35.54
CA THR A 82 12.17 9.76 34.99
C THR A 82 12.93 8.60 34.36
N ALA A 83 13.95 8.90 33.55
CA ALA A 83 14.80 7.88 32.92
C ALA A 83 15.51 7.00 33.96
N LEU A 84 16.08 7.58 35.03
CA LEU A 84 16.72 6.81 36.10
C LEU A 84 15.75 5.88 36.85
N ASN A 85 14.53 6.36 37.14
CA ASN A 85 13.51 5.55 37.80
C ASN A 85 13.05 4.35 36.94
N VAL A 86 12.93 4.52 35.63
CA VAL A 86 12.66 3.42 34.69
C VAL A 86 13.81 2.39 34.68
N ILE A 87 15.06 2.85 34.56
CA ILE A 87 16.25 1.97 34.58
C ILE A 87 16.34 1.18 35.89
N GLN A 88 16.09 1.82 37.04
CA GLN A 88 16.13 1.17 38.34
C GLN A 88 14.98 0.16 38.54
N SER A 89 13.81 0.42 37.94
CA SER A 89 12.67 -0.51 37.95
C SER A 89 12.98 -1.79 37.16
N HIS A 90 13.49 -1.67 35.94
CA HIS A 90 13.88 -2.84 35.13
C HIS A 90 15.04 -3.63 35.76
N ARG A 91 15.99 -2.95 36.42
CA ARG A 91 17.09 -3.61 37.16
C ARG A 91 16.62 -4.45 38.36
N SER A 92 15.42 -4.18 38.88
CA SER A 92 14.89 -4.83 40.09
C SER A 92 14.03 -6.07 39.81
N ALA A 93 13.61 -6.30 38.56
CA ALA A 93 12.73 -7.40 38.16
C ALA A 93 13.47 -8.72 37.79
N GLY A 94 14.82 -8.70 37.77
CA GLY A 94 15.64 -9.72 37.13
C GLY A 94 16.38 -10.69 38.06
N GLY A 95 15.71 -11.38 39.00
CA GLY A 95 16.38 -12.46 39.74
C GLY A 95 15.60 -13.12 40.90
N GLY A 96 15.23 -14.40 40.75
CA GLY A 96 14.76 -15.24 41.85
C GLY A 96 13.99 -16.50 41.39
N ARG A 97 14.47 -17.69 41.76
CA ARG A 97 13.68 -18.95 41.72
C ARG A 97 13.17 -19.29 43.13
N PRO A 98 12.02 -19.99 43.26
CA PRO A 98 11.26 -20.03 44.52
C PRO A 98 11.63 -21.20 45.45
N ARG A 99 11.33 -21.07 46.76
CA ARG A 99 11.13 -22.23 47.66
C ARG A 99 10.29 -21.94 48.91
N SER A 100 9.44 -22.91 49.26
CA SER A 100 8.89 -23.28 50.59
C SER A 100 8.24 -22.23 51.51
N GLU A 101 6.91 -22.37 51.65
CA GLU A 101 6.15 -22.56 52.90
C GLU A 101 6.49 -21.73 54.17
N GLN A 102 5.47 -21.03 54.72
CA GLN A 102 4.70 -21.53 55.89
C GLN A 102 3.45 -20.66 56.20
N ARG A 103 2.45 -21.24 56.87
CA ARG A 103 1.27 -20.56 57.48
C ARG A 103 1.46 -20.53 59.00
N PRO A 104 1.06 -19.45 59.71
CA PRO A 104 -0.25 -19.43 60.40
C PRO A 104 -0.86 -18.00 60.47
N SER A 105 -2.09 -17.66 60.91
CA SER A 105 -3.40 -18.32 61.14
C SER A 105 -4.34 -17.27 61.80
N GLY A 106 -5.63 -17.25 61.48
CA GLY A 106 -6.69 -16.49 62.19
C GLY A 106 -6.99 -15.08 61.64
N SER A 107 -8.14 -14.45 61.94
CA SER A 107 -9.45 -14.95 62.44
C SER A 107 -10.48 -13.79 62.57
N GLY A 108 -11.74 -14.00 62.16
CA GLY A 108 -12.86 -13.02 62.23
C GLY A 108 -13.03 -12.21 60.92
N SER A 109 -14.21 -11.95 60.33
CA SER A 109 -15.57 -11.61 60.80
C SER A 109 -15.75 -10.14 61.25
N GLY A 110 -16.61 -9.31 60.63
CA GLY A 110 -17.43 -9.49 59.42
C GLY A 110 -18.53 -8.40 59.27
N THR A 111 -19.27 -8.45 58.14
CA THR A 111 -20.64 -7.90 57.90
C THR A 111 -20.96 -6.39 57.98
N GLN A 112 -21.76 -5.94 56.98
CA GLN A 112 -22.72 -4.81 56.95
C GLN A 112 -22.14 -3.36 56.90
N GLU A 113 -22.51 -2.49 55.95
CA GLU A 113 -23.81 -1.92 55.50
C GLU A 113 -24.32 -0.75 56.37
N HIS A 114 -24.28 0.49 55.82
CA HIS A 114 -25.43 1.40 55.83
C HIS A 114 -25.32 2.53 54.78
N SER A 115 -26.46 3.17 54.50
CA SER A 115 -26.72 4.27 53.55
C SER A 115 -26.95 5.64 54.24
N ASP A 116 -27.24 6.67 53.42
CA ASP A 116 -27.96 7.93 53.75
C ASP A 116 -27.16 9.05 54.47
N GLU A 117 -27.47 10.36 54.36
CA GLU A 117 -28.40 11.14 53.49
C GLU A 117 -27.95 12.63 53.44
N ARG A 118 -28.43 13.40 52.43
CA ARG A 118 -28.77 14.87 52.47
C ARG A 118 -27.71 15.93 52.87
N GLU A 119 -27.88 17.26 52.68
CA GLU A 119 -28.64 18.13 51.73
C GLU A 119 -28.42 19.62 52.15
N LYS A 120 -28.14 20.55 51.21
CA LYS A 120 -28.58 21.95 51.37
C LYS A 120 -28.47 22.86 50.14
N THR A 121 -29.46 23.74 50.03
CA THR A 121 -29.59 24.94 49.18
C THR A 121 -28.96 26.17 49.89
N THR A 122 -28.88 27.40 49.36
CA THR A 122 -29.54 28.14 48.26
C THR A 122 -28.48 28.79 47.31
N ASP A 123 -28.64 29.86 46.48
CA ASP A 123 -29.67 30.90 46.28
C ASP A 123 -29.59 31.61 44.89
N ARG A 124 -30.40 32.67 44.69
CA ARG A 124 -30.37 33.63 43.56
C ARG A 124 -30.27 35.09 44.05
N PRO A 125 -29.92 36.06 43.18
CA PRO A 125 -30.95 37.04 42.76
C PRO A 125 -30.88 37.42 41.26
N GLU A 126 -31.71 38.38 40.82
CA GLU A 126 -32.04 38.64 39.40
C GLU A 126 -31.80 40.09 38.92
N SER A 127 -32.02 40.30 37.61
CA SER A 127 -32.05 41.57 36.84
C SER A 127 -30.67 42.15 36.44
N ASN A 128 -30.55 43.02 35.42
CA ASN A 128 -31.60 43.67 34.62
C ASN A 128 -31.24 43.88 33.12
N SER A 129 -32.17 44.46 32.37
CA SER A 129 -32.14 44.89 30.96
C SER A 129 -31.04 45.88 30.54
N GLU A 130 -30.60 45.83 29.28
CA GLU A 130 -30.95 46.85 28.25
C GLU A 130 -30.53 46.41 26.83
N SER A 131 -30.85 47.21 25.79
CA SER A 131 -30.70 46.84 24.38
C SER A 131 -29.77 47.77 23.59
N SER A 132 -29.13 47.24 22.54
CA SER A 132 -28.74 48.00 21.34
C SER A 132 -28.28 47.08 20.21
N ALA A 133 -28.61 47.45 18.97
CA ALA A 133 -28.02 46.89 17.76
C ALA A 133 -27.07 47.92 17.13
N PRO A 134 -26.16 47.48 16.26
CA PRO A 134 -26.06 48.16 14.98
C PRO A 134 -26.10 47.20 13.77
N ALA A 135 -26.30 47.79 12.60
CA ALA A 135 -26.50 47.11 11.31
C ALA A 135 -25.21 47.15 10.43
N PRO A 136 -25.22 46.73 9.15
CA PRO A 136 -24.05 46.13 8.50
C PRO A 136 -23.05 47.11 7.87
N VAL A 137 -21.83 46.61 7.63
CA VAL A 137 -20.79 47.28 6.83
C VAL A 137 -20.70 46.66 5.43
N VAL A 138 -20.60 47.51 4.41
CA VAL A 138 -20.64 47.14 2.98
C VAL A 138 -19.23 46.77 2.46
N SER A 139 -19.15 45.70 1.66
CA SER A 139 -17.95 45.27 0.96
C SER A 139 -17.76 45.99 -0.39
N ARG A 140 -16.54 46.49 -0.67
CA ARG A 140 -16.09 46.97 -2.00
C ARG A 140 -14.53 47.10 -2.05
N PRO A 141 -13.87 47.20 -3.23
CA PRO A 141 -13.27 45.99 -3.79
C PRO A 141 -11.82 46.14 -4.31
N CYS A 142 -11.31 45.05 -4.92
CA CYS A 142 -10.31 45.01 -6.00
C CYS A 142 -8.82 45.19 -5.63
N LYS A 143 -8.04 44.13 -5.92
CA LYS A 143 -7.02 44.17 -6.99
C LYS A 143 -6.63 42.75 -7.45
N THR A 144 -5.85 42.67 -8.52
CA THR A 144 -5.73 41.52 -9.44
C THR A 144 -4.27 41.07 -9.58
N GLU A 145 -4.04 39.94 -10.28
CA GLU A 145 -2.73 39.40 -10.72
C GLU A 145 -1.94 38.67 -9.60
N VAL A 146 -1.05 37.69 -9.86
CA VAL A 146 -0.50 37.11 -11.11
C VAL A 146 -0.63 35.55 -11.05
N SER A 147 -0.66 34.86 -12.18
CA SER A 147 -0.67 33.37 -12.22
C SER A 147 0.73 32.75 -12.09
N GLN A 148 0.81 31.54 -11.53
CA GLN A 148 2.01 30.68 -11.59
C GLN A 148 1.73 29.30 -12.22
N ALA A 149 1.11 29.31 -13.40
CA ALA A 149 1.09 28.14 -14.27
C ALA A 149 2.44 28.04 -15.02
N GLY A 150 3.43 27.35 -14.44
CA GLY A 150 4.78 27.35 -15.02
C GLY A 150 5.86 26.55 -14.30
N LYS A 151 5.63 25.26 -14.01
CA LYS A 151 6.70 24.32 -13.56
C LYS A 151 6.46 22.83 -13.88
N ALA A 152 5.28 22.43 -14.35
CA ALA A 152 4.93 21.02 -14.64
C ALA A 152 5.32 20.52 -16.06
N GLU A 153 5.76 21.40 -16.96
CA GLU A 153 5.83 21.10 -18.41
C GLU A 153 7.19 20.53 -18.90
N ALA A 154 8.09 20.17 -17.97
CA ALA A 154 9.49 19.83 -18.29
C ALA A 154 9.81 18.32 -18.42
N MET A 155 8.92 17.40 -18.02
CA MET A 155 9.18 15.95 -18.03
C MET A 155 8.36 15.11 -19.03
N ILE A 156 7.54 15.72 -19.90
CA ILE A 156 6.67 14.99 -20.85
C ILE A 156 7.11 15.19 -22.32
N ARG A 157 8.38 14.89 -22.66
CA ARG A 157 8.89 14.98 -24.06
C ARG A 157 9.88 13.89 -24.52
N LEU A 158 9.80 12.66 -24.00
CA LEU A 158 10.70 11.58 -24.45
C LEU A 158 10.09 10.17 -24.60
N ALA A 159 8.76 10.02 -24.56
CA ALA A 159 8.08 8.72 -24.58
C ALA A 159 6.86 8.63 -25.54
N ALA A 160 6.90 9.30 -26.70
CA ALA A 160 5.74 9.34 -27.62
C ALA A 160 6.12 9.43 -29.12
N GLN A 161 6.74 8.39 -29.69
CA GLN A 161 6.85 8.24 -31.15
C GLN A 161 6.70 6.78 -31.63
N ARG A 162 5.55 6.44 -32.20
CA ARG A 162 5.38 5.40 -33.23
C ARG A 162 4.36 5.88 -34.27
N PRO A 163 4.54 5.56 -35.57
CA PRO A 163 3.80 6.22 -36.64
C PRO A 163 2.40 5.64 -36.85
N GLN A 164 1.46 6.50 -37.27
CA GLN A 164 0.19 6.09 -37.85
C GLN A 164 0.37 5.71 -39.33
N ALA A 165 -0.33 4.68 -39.79
CA ALA A 165 -0.43 4.33 -41.21
C ALA A 165 -1.82 4.73 -41.73
N ALA A 166 -1.87 5.47 -42.85
CA ALA A 166 -3.12 5.94 -43.43
C ALA A 166 -3.86 4.83 -44.19
N ALA A 167 -5.18 4.78 -44.06
CA ALA A 167 -6.04 3.93 -44.88
C ALA A 167 -6.30 4.60 -46.24
N ALA A 168 -6.23 3.81 -47.32
CA ALA A 168 -6.62 4.21 -48.66
C ALA A 168 -7.60 3.20 -49.25
N SER A 169 -8.63 3.67 -49.93
CA SER A 169 -9.68 2.84 -50.55
C SER A 169 -9.30 2.41 -51.97
N GLY A 170 -9.68 1.19 -52.36
CA GLY A 170 -9.48 0.66 -53.71
C GLY A 170 -10.12 -0.70 -53.92
N SER A 171 -11.11 -0.76 -54.81
CA SER A 171 -11.86 -1.99 -55.14
C SER A 171 -11.20 -2.78 -56.28
N PRO A 172 -11.03 -4.11 -56.17
CA PRO A 172 -10.64 -4.96 -57.30
C PRO A 172 -11.86 -5.48 -58.10
N PRO A 173 -11.75 -5.67 -59.43
CA PRO A 173 -12.83 -6.19 -60.29
C PRO A 173 -12.85 -7.73 -60.40
N THR A 174 -13.80 -8.24 -61.20
CA THR A 174 -14.17 -9.66 -61.33
C THR A 174 -13.37 -10.47 -62.36
N GLY A 175 -13.35 -11.80 -62.16
CA GLY A 175 -12.84 -12.80 -63.12
C GLY A 175 -11.65 -13.61 -62.57
N GLY A 176 -11.46 -14.89 -62.89
CA GLY A 176 -12.29 -15.80 -63.70
C GLY A 176 -11.78 -17.25 -63.60
N LEU A 177 -12.61 -18.20 -64.04
CA LEU A 177 -12.34 -19.66 -64.02
C LEU A 177 -10.97 -20.05 -64.60
N MET A 178 -10.27 -21.02 -63.99
CA MET A 178 -10.10 -22.38 -64.54
C MET A 178 -9.17 -23.27 -63.69
N ASN A 179 -9.39 -24.58 -63.78
CA ASN A 179 -8.56 -25.64 -63.20
C ASN A 179 -8.01 -26.49 -64.36
N PRO A 180 -6.78 -27.05 -64.29
CA PRO A 180 -6.65 -28.42 -64.77
C PRO A 180 -5.73 -29.34 -63.94
N THR A 181 -6.33 -30.42 -63.48
CA THR A 181 -5.83 -31.81 -63.44
C THR A 181 -4.41 -32.15 -63.95
N SER A 182 -3.57 -32.61 -63.00
CA SER A 182 -2.85 -33.91 -62.97
C SER A 182 -1.92 -34.39 -64.10
N CYS A 183 -0.69 -34.77 -63.72
CA CYS A 183 0.02 -35.98 -64.21
C CYS A 183 1.08 -36.49 -63.19
N PRO A 184 1.57 -37.77 -63.28
CA PRO A 184 2.33 -38.44 -62.20
C PRO A 184 3.81 -38.80 -62.55
N ARG A 185 4.44 -39.65 -61.70
CA ARG A 185 5.83 -40.23 -61.76
C ARG A 185 6.99 -39.30 -61.35
N MET A 186 8.14 -39.77 -60.83
CA MET A 186 8.63 -41.10 -60.34
C MET A 186 9.55 -40.85 -59.09
N PRO A 187 9.92 -41.87 -58.29
CA PRO A 187 10.77 -41.68 -57.10
C PRO A 187 12.28 -41.71 -57.40
N GLY A 188 13.07 -40.99 -56.58
CA GLY A 188 14.51 -41.23 -56.44
C GLY A 188 15.44 -40.01 -56.62
N HIS A 189 15.54 -39.14 -55.62
CA HIS A 189 16.75 -38.31 -55.37
C HIS A 189 16.80 -37.88 -53.89
N PRO A 190 17.98 -37.66 -53.27
CA PRO A 190 18.09 -37.26 -51.87
C PRO A 190 17.56 -35.83 -51.63
N GLN A 191 16.90 -35.61 -50.48
CA GLN A 191 16.45 -34.27 -50.07
C GLN A 191 17.62 -33.42 -49.55
N PRO A 192 17.79 -32.17 -50.02
CA PRO A 192 18.54 -31.16 -49.28
C PRO A 192 17.84 -30.79 -47.98
N LEU A 193 18.62 -30.41 -46.96
CA LEU A 193 18.10 -29.94 -45.67
C LEU A 193 17.22 -28.69 -45.85
N ARG A 194 16.04 -28.66 -45.23
CA ARG A 194 15.16 -27.48 -45.24
C ARG A 194 15.73 -26.35 -44.38
N PRO A 195 15.82 -25.11 -44.88
CA PRO A 195 16.07 -23.94 -44.04
C PRO A 195 14.85 -23.62 -43.17
N GLY A 196 15.10 -23.20 -41.91
CA GLY A 196 14.18 -22.40 -41.10
C GLY A 196 12.83 -23.04 -40.70
N SER A 197 12.73 -23.50 -39.46
CA SER A 197 11.42 -23.73 -38.81
C SER A 197 10.76 -22.39 -38.46
N VAL A 198 10.01 -21.82 -39.41
CA VAL A 198 9.17 -20.65 -39.14
C VAL A 198 8.16 -21.00 -38.06
N LEU A 199 8.21 -20.30 -36.93
CA LEU A 199 7.22 -20.42 -35.86
C LEU A 199 5.83 -20.06 -36.42
N ARG A 200 4.96 -21.06 -36.60
CA ARG A 200 3.55 -20.80 -36.88
C ARG A 200 2.93 -20.15 -35.66
N HIS A 201 2.59 -18.88 -35.78
CA HIS A 201 1.61 -18.26 -34.89
C HIS A 201 0.33 -19.12 -34.87
N PRO A 202 -0.31 -19.33 -33.71
CA PRO A 202 -1.55 -20.08 -33.64
C PRO A 202 -2.62 -19.40 -34.51
N PRO A 203 -3.47 -20.16 -35.24
CA PRO A 203 -4.49 -19.57 -36.08
C PRO A 203 -5.49 -18.78 -35.23
N VAL A 204 -5.95 -17.63 -35.72
CA VAL A 204 -6.79 -16.68 -34.96
C VAL A 204 -8.00 -17.35 -34.30
N ARG A 205 -8.63 -18.33 -34.97
CA ARG A 205 -9.72 -19.14 -34.40
C ARG A 205 -9.33 -19.81 -33.08
N TYR A 206 -8.16 -20.45 -32.98
CA TYR A 206 -7.72 -21.10 -31.74
C TYR A 206 -7.51 -20.12 -30.57
N LEU A 207 -7.19 -18.86 -30.85
CA LEU A 207 -7.14 -17.80 -29.84
C LEU A 207 -8.55 -17.32 -29.46
N GLN A 208 -9.45 -17.19 -30.45
CA GLN A 208 -10.88 -16.88 -30.24
C GLN A 208 -11.56 -17.97 -29.39
N ASP A 209 -11.38 -19.24 -29.74
CA ASP A 209 -11.97 -20.40 -29.07
C ASP A 209 -11.48 -20.50 -27.61
N LYS A 210 -10.19 -20.19 -27.37
CA LYS A 210 -9.62 -20.08 -26.01
C LYS A 210 -10.16 -18.89 -25.21
N ALA A 211 -10.35 -17.73 -25.85
CA ALA A 211 -10.94 -16.56 -25.20
C ALA A 211 -12.40 -16.83 -24.80
N ASN A 212 -13.19 -17.39 -25.72
CA ASN A 212 -14.58 -17.79 -25.48
C ASN A 212 -14.67 -18.80 -24.32
N ALA A 213 -13.89 -19.88 -24.34
CA ALA A 213 -13.86 -20.86 -23.25
C ALA A 213 -13.39 -20.27 -21.89
N GLY A 214 -12.62 -19.18 -21.91
CA GLY A 214 -12.29 -18.40 -20.70
C GLY A 214 -13.49 -17.60 -20.19
N LEU A 215 -14.22 -16.93 -21.07
CA LEU A 215 -15.44 -16.19 -20.75
C LEU A 215 -16.55 -17.12 -20.23
N ASP A 216 -16.77 -18.26 -20.87
CA ASP A 216 -17.74 -19.28 -20.44
C ASP A 216 -17.43 -19.78 -19.02
N ARG A 217 -16.14 -19.98 -18.72
CA ARG A 217 -15.68 -20.41 -17.38
C ARG A 217 -15.91 -19.33 -16.32
N GLU A 218 -15.66 -18.06 -16.62
CA GLU A 218 -15.86 -16.96 -15.68
C GLU A 218 -17.36 -16.64 -15.50
N ALA A 219 -18.18 -16.76 -16.54
CA ALA A 219 -19.64 -16.67 -16.44
C ALA A 219 -20.22 -17.81 -15.58
N ALA A 220 -19.75 -19.04 -15.76
CA ALA A 220 -20.12 -20.17 -14.90
C ALA A 220 -19.65 -19.98 -13.45
N ARG A 221 -18.49 -19.34 -13.24
CA ARG A 221 -18.01 -18.97 -11.89
C ARG A 221 -18.88 -17.91 -11.24
N LEU A 222 -19.19 -16.83 -11.95
CA LEU A 222 -20.09 -15.77 -11.50
C LEU A 222 -21.45 -16.34 -11.10
N ALA A 223 -22.06 -17.17 -11.95
CA ALA A 223 -23.33 -17.81 -11.65
C ALA A 223 -23.27 -18.68 -10.38
N LYS A 224 -22.17 -19.41 -10.16
CA LYS A 224 -21.99 -20.24 -8.96
C LYS A 224 -21.80 -19.42 -7.68
N VAL A 225 -21.05 -18.32 -7.73
CA VAL A 225 -20.85 -17.41 -6.58
C VAL A 225 -22.14 -16.64 -6.29
N GLN A 226 -22.85 -16.14 -7.30
CA GLN A 226 -24.15 -15.47 -7.15
C GLN A 226 -25.18 -16.40 -6.48
N ALA A 227 -25.31 -17.64 -6.96
CA ALA A 227 -26.21 -18.63 -6.38
C ALA A 227 -25.86 -18.96 -4.91
N ALA A 228 -24.57 -19.00 -4.58
CA ALA A 228 -24.09 -19.18 -3.21
C ALA A 228 -24.42 -17.96 -2.30
N ILE A 229 -24.39 -16.74 -2.85
CA ILE A 229 -24.68 -15.50 -2.13
C ILE A 229 -26.18 -15.27 -1.94
N ASP A 230 -27.03 -15.62 -2.92
CA ASP A 230 -28.50 -15.51 -2.79
C ASP A 230 -29.15 -16.70 -2.07
N GLY A 231 -28.49 -17.86 -2.06
CA GLY A 231 -28.96 -19.07 -1.39
C GLY A 231 -28.97 -18.95 0.14
N GLY A 232 -30.13 -19.18 0.75
CA GLY A 232 -30.31 -19.12 2.21
C GLY A 232 -29.68 -20.27 3.02
N ALA A 233 -29.07 -21.26 2.36
CA ALA A 233 -28.50 -22.46 2.98
C ALA A 233 -26.96 -22.52 2.92
N THR A 234 -26.31 -21.60 2.19
CA THR A 234 -24.86 -21.61 1.97
C THR A 234 -24.10 -21.29 3.26
N THR A 235 -23.12 -22.13 3.59
CA THR A 235 -22.21 -21.91 4.72
C THR A 235 -21.09 -20.92 4.36
N LEU A 236 -20.46 -20.32 5.39
CA LEU A 236 -19.31 -19.43 5.17
C LEU A 236 -18.13 -20.16 4.50
N ASP A 237 -17.91 -21.43 4.83
CA ASP A 237 -16.78 -22.20 4.31
C ASP A 237 -16.99 -22.66 2.87
N GLU A 238 -18.23 -22.89 2.44
CA GLU A 238 -18.57 -23.03 1.02
C GLU A 238 -18.31 -21.74 0.24
N LEU A 239 -18.72 -20.58 0.78
CA LEU A 239 -18.47 -19.28 0.14
C LEU A 239 -16.96 -19.01 0.04
N ARG A 240 -16.20 -19.23 1.11
CA ARG A 240 -14.73 -19.18 1.13
C ARG A 240 -14.12 -20.06 0.03
N ALA A 241 -14.52 -21.33 -0.06
CA ALA A 241 -13.99 -22.25 -1.07
C ALA A 241 -14.27 -21.82 -2.53
N LEU A 242 -15.37 -21.08 -2.78
CA LEU A 242 -15.68 -20.53 -4.10
C LEU A 242 -14.88 -19.25 -4.42
N CYS A 243 -14.69 -18.40 -3.41
CA CYS A 243 -14.03 -17.10 -3.50
C CYS A 243 -12.49 -17.17 -3.45
N TRP A 244 -11.93 -18.23 -2.86
CA TRP A 244 -10.47 -18.39 -2.63
C TRP A 244 -9.60 -18.13 -3.87
N GLY A 245 -10.01 -18.63 -5.03
CA GLY A 245 -9.32 -18.42 -6.31
C GLY A 245 -9.57 -17.05 -6.97
N GLY A 246 -10.03 -16.04 -6.22
CA GLY A 246 -10.48 -14.73 -6.73
C GLY A 246 -12.01 -14.63 -6.81
N VAL A 247 -12.58 -13.43 -6.67
CA VAL A 247 -14.03 -13.20 -6.75
C VAL A 247 -14.39 -12.50 -8.06
N PRO A 248 -15.41 -12.96 -8.82
CA PRO A 248 -15.90 -12.27 -10.01
C PRO A 248 -16.40 -10.86 -9.69
N SER A 249 -16.02 -9.86 -10.50
CA SER A 249 -16.20 -8.44 -10.15
C SER A 249 -17.63 -8.03 -9.75
N PRO A 250 -18.70 -8.44 -10.48
CA PRO A 250 -20.07 -8.03 -10.15
C PRO A 250 -20.58 -8.47 -8.77
N VAL A 251 -19.92 -9.44 -8.13
CA VAL A 251 -20.28 -9.94 -6.79
C VAL A 251 -19.22 -9.65 -5.73
N ARG A 252 -18.13 -8.95 -6.07
CA ARG A 252 -16.99 -8.77 -5.14
C ARG A 252 -17.39 -8.01 -3.88
N ALA A 253 -18.12 -6.91 -4.01
CA ALA A 253 -18.53 -6.09 -2.88
C ALA A 253 -19.39 -6.88 -1.87
N VAL A 254 -20.51 -7.47 -2.29
CA VAL A 254 -21.34 -8.33 -1.43
C VAL A 254 -20.58 -9.54 -0.88
N ALA A 255 -19.70 -10.19 -1.67
CA ALA A 255 -18.87 -11.29 -1.19
C ALA A 255 -17.87 -10.85 -0.11
N TRP A 256 -17.19 -9.72 -0.30
CA TRP A 256 -16.24 -9.16 0.67
C TRP A 256 -16.92 -8.83 1.99
N ARG A 257 -18.10 -8.20 1.97
CA ARG A 257 -18.88 -7.93 3.18
C ARG A 257 -19.31 -9.22 3.91
N LEU A 258 -19.63 -10.29 3.18
CA LEU A 258 -20.00 -11.59 3.78
C LEU A 258 -18.78 -12.31 4.38
N LEU A 259 -17.66 -12.31 3.65
CA LEU A 259 -16.42 -12.98 4.05
C LEU A 259 -15.74 -12.31 5.25
N SER A 260 -15.80 -10.97 5.36
CA SER A 260 -15.32 -10.22 6.54
C SER A 260 -16.23 -10.33 7.77
N GLY A 261 -17.43 -10.92 7.63
CA GLY A 261 -18.45 -10.95 8.67
C GLY A 261 -19.21 -9.62 8.88
N TYR A 262 -18.98 -8.60 8.05
CA TYR A 262 -19.75 -7.34 8.07
C TYR A 262 -21.24 -7.58 7.77
N LEU A 263 -21.53 -8.48 6.80
CA LEU A 263 -22.86 -8.96 6.49
C LEU A 263 -23.12 -10.34 7.11
N PRO A 264 -24.29 -10.57 7.72
CA PRO A 264 -24.71 -11.90 8.15
C PRO A 264 -25.11 -12.77 6.94
N LEU A 265 -24.86 -14.09 7.02
CA LEU A 265 -25.24 -15.04 5.96
C LEU A 265 -26.74 -15.02 5.61
N PRO A 266 -27.71 -15.02 6.55
CA PRO A 266 -29.14 -15.00 6.22
C PRO A 266 -29.54 -13.70 5.50
N ARG A 267 -30.05 -13.83 4.26
CA ARG A 267 -30.34 -12.71 3.34
C ARG A 267 -31.30 -11.68 3.94
N GLU A 268 -32.33 -12.12 4.65
CA GLU A 268 -33.31 -11.27 5.35
C GLU A 268 -32.70 -10.32 6.40
N ARG A 269 -31.52 -10.63 6.93
CA ARG A 269 -30.84 -9.84 7.96
C ARG A 269 -29.82 -8.87 7.39
N ARG A 270 -29.51 -8.93 6.09
CA ARG A 270 -28.44 -8.14 5.46
C ARG A 270 -28.79 -6.65 5.45
N GLU A 271 -29.91 -6.27 4.83
CA GLU A 271 -30.27 -4.85 4.71
C GLU A 271 -30.49 -4.15 6.07
N PRO A 272 -31.23 -4.72 7.04
CA PRO A 272 -31.35 -4.12 8.37
C PRO A 272 -30.01 -3.98 9.12
N THR A 273 -29.04 -4.86 8.82
CA THR A 273 -27.68 -4.73 9.37
C THR A 273 -26.92 -3.59 8.71
N LEU A 274 -27.01 -3.45 7.38
CA LEU A 274 -26.37 -2.37 6.62
C LEU A 274 -26.92 -1.00 7.01
N CYS A 275 -28.25 -0.80 7.04
CA CYS A 275 -28.84 0.47 7.48
C CYS A 275 -28.30 0.86 8.85
N ARG A 276 -28.47 -0.02 9.85
CA ARG A 276 -28.03 0.21 11.22
C ARG A 276 -26.53 0.49 11.33
N LYS A 277 -25.68 -0.19 10.54
CA LYS A 277 -24.22 0.03 10.56
C LYS A 277 -23.80 1.32 9.86
N ARG A 278 -24.45 1.69 8.76
CA ARG A 278 -24.21 2.96 8.07
C ARG A 278 -24.65 4.13 8.95
N ASP A 279 -25.80 4.03 9.59
CA ASP A 279 -26.28 5.02 10.58
C ASP A 279 -25.35 5.12 11.80
N GLU A 280 -24.84 3.98 12.30
CA GLU A 280 -23.83 3.91 13.37
C GLU A 280 -22.54 4.66 12.99
N TYR A 281 -22.05 4.52 11.75
CA TYR A 281 -20.90 5.29 11.25
C TYR A 281 -21.20 6.80 11.16
N TRP A 282 -22.32 7.17 10.55
CA TRP A 282 -22.69 8.59 10.40
C TRP A 282 -22.97 9.27 11.74
N SER A 283 -23.41 8.51 12.75
CA SER A 283 -23.49 8.97 14.14
C SER A 283 -22.11 9.29 14.73
N PHE A 284 -21.08 8.47 14.44
CA PHE A 284 -19.71 8.78 14.86
C PHE A 284 -19.16 10.01 14.12
N VAL A 285 -19.41 10.15 12.81
CA VAL A 285 -19.00 11.35 12.06
C VAL A 285 -19.62 12.61 12.68
N GLN A 286 -20.92 12.59 12.99
CA GLN A 286 -21.62 13.71 13.66
C GLN A 286 -21.11 13.98 15.08
N GLN A 287 -20.78 12.93 15.85
CA GLN A 287 -20.33 13.06 17.23
C GLN A 287 -18.89 13.58 17.35
N TYR A 288 -18.01 13.19 16.42
CA TYR A 288 -16.57 13.38 16.60
C TYR A 288 -15.86 14.12 15.47
N TYR A 289 -16.35 14.19 14.23
CA TYR A 289 -15.50 14.70 13.14
C TYR A 289 -15.13 16.17 13.33
N ASP A 290 -15.97 16.99 13.98
CA ASP A 290 -15.64 18.40 14.23
C ASP A 290 -14.62 18.63 15.36
N THR A 291 -14.38 17.64 16.24
CA THR A 291 -13.28 17.69 17.24
C THR A 291 -11.89 17.48 16.63
N ARG A 292 -11.80 17.30 15.30
CA ARG A 292 -10.52 17.20 14.54
C ARG A 292 -9.61 18.42 14.67
N HIS A 293 -10.15 19.56 15.09
CA HIS A 293 -9.42 20.80 15.32
C HIS A 293 -9.03 21.04 16.79
N ASP A 294 -9.56 20.25 17.72
CA ASP A 294 -9.29 20.38 19.16
C ASP A 294 -7.85 19.94 19.45
N ASP A 295 -7.18 20.62 20.40
CA ASP A 295 -5.75 20.40 20.73
C ASP A 295 -5.40 18.92 21.00
N ILE A 296 -6.34 18.14 21.53
CA ILE A 296 -6.19 16.71 21.87
C ILE A 296 -6.10 15.82 20.60
N HIS A 297 -6.67 16.27 19.49
CA HIS A 297 -6.81 15.49 18.26
C HIS A 297 -6.14 16.11 17.03
N GLN A 298 -5.74 17.39 17.12
CA GLN A 298 -5.12 18.14 16.04
C GLN A 298 -3.91 17.40 15.42
N ASP A 299 -3.01 16.83 16.23
CA ASP A 299 -1.86 16.07 15.72
C ASP A 299 -2.23 14.75 15.02
N THR A 300 -3.35 14.12 15.40
CA THR A 300 -3.87 12.93 14.71
C THR A 300 -4.43 13.31 13.35
N TYR A 301 -5.28 14.34 13.30
CA TYR A 301 -5.84 14.83 12.05
C TYR A 301 -4.77 15.39 11.10
N ARG A 302 -3.80 16.14 11.63
CA ARG A 302 -2.68 16.71 10.87
C ARG A 302 -1.85 15.64 10.17
N GLN A 303 -1.56 14.50 10.83
CA GLN A 303 -0.85 13.39 10.18
C GLN A 303 -1.66 12.79 9.03
N ILE A 304 -2.95 12.55 9.24
CA ILE A 304 -3.87 12.02 8.21
C ILE A 304 -3.93 12.98 7.00
N HIS A 305 -4.13 14.28 7.25
CA HIS A 305 -4.22 15.33 6.23
C HIS A 305 -2.92 15.50 5.43
N ILE A 306 -1.75 15.21 6.02
CA ILE A 306 -0.46 15.20 5.32
C ILE A 306 -0.24 13.90 4.53
N ASP A 307 -0.75 12.77 5.00
CA ASP A 307 -0.58 11.47 4.33
C ASP A 307 -1.53 11.23 3.15
N ILE A 308 -2.78 11.69 3.24
CA ILE A 308 -3.81 11.39 2.24
C ILE A 308 -3.50 11.94 0.84
N PRO A 309 -3.08 13.21 0.64
CA PRO A 309 -2.67 13.70 -0.67
C PRO A 309 -1.47 12.95 -1.27
N ARG A 310 -0.63 12.34 -0.42
CA ARG A 310 0.59 11.58 -0.79
C ARG A 310 0.31 10.10 -1.07
N MET A 311 -0.92 9.64 -0.87
CA MET A 311 -1.35 8.27 -1.14
C MET A 311 -1.66 8.08 -2.63
N SER A 312 -1.12 7.00 -3.22
CA SER A 312 -1.35 6.63 -4.63
C SER A 312 -1.32 7.79 -5.65
N PRO A 313 -0.27 8.66 -5.64
CA PRO A 313 -0.31 9.98 -6.29
C PRO A 313 -0.35 9.98 -7.82
N LEU A 314 -0.24 8.80 -8.46
CA LEU A 314 -0.33 8.63 -9.91
C LEU A 314 -1.75 8.28 -10.40
N ILE A 315 -2.71 8.06 -9.50
CA ILE A 315 -4.09 7.69 -9.82
C ILE A 315 -4.99 8.92 -9.56
N PRO A 316 -5.60 9.54 -10.59
CA PRO A 316 -6.36 10.79 -10.45
C PRO A 316 -7.49 10.75 -9.43
N LEU A 317 -8.14 9.60 -9.25
CA LEU A 317 -9.20 9.36 -8.26
C LEU A 317 -8.82 9.84 -6.84
N PHE A 318 -7.62 9.51 -6.34
CA PHE A 318 -7.20 9.87 -4.97
C PHE A 318 -6.68 11.30 -4.86
N GLN A 319 -6.63 12.04 -5.98
CA GLN A 319 -6.30 13.47 -6.03
C GLN A 319 -7.56 14.35 -6.05
N GLN A 320 -8.75 13.75 -6.01
CA GLN A 320 -10.02 14.46 -5.86
C GLN A 320 -10.27 14.84 -4.39
N HIS A 321 -10.52 16.11 -4.11
CA HIS A 321 -10.84 16.62 -2.76
C HIS A 321 -11.94 15.80 -2.07
N CYS A 322 -13.01 15.47 -2.79
CA CYS A 322 -14.11 14.67 -2.27
C CYS A 322 -13.66 13.28 -1.77
N VAL A 323 -12.76 12.60 -2.50
CA VAL A 323 -12.20 11.31 -2.08
C VAL A 323 -11.25 11.48 -0.90
N GLN A 324 -10.44 12.54 -0.90
CA GLN A 324 -9.54 12.84 0.22
C GLN A 324 -10.31 13.08 1.52
N GLU A 325 -11.35 13.91 1.51
CA GLU A 325 -12.23 14.14 2.66
C GLU A 325 -12.93 12.87 3.15
N MET A 326 -13.31 11.94 2.26
CA MET A 326 -13.88 10.64 2.63
C MET A 326 -12.87 9.78 3.38
N PHE A 327 -11.62 9.71 2.90
CA PHE A 327 -10.55 8.95 3.56
C PHE A 327 -10.13 9.60 4.88
N GLU A 328 -10.06 10.94 4.95
CA GLU A 328 -9.81 11.69 6.18
C GLU A 328 -10.86 11.37 7.25
N ARG A 329 -12.15 11.38 6.92
CA ARG A 329 -13.23 10.96 7.83
C ARG A 329 -13.09 9.51 8.28
N VAL A 330 -12.88 8.57 7.34
CA VAL A 330 -12.74 7.13 7.67
C VAL A 330 -11.57 6.89 8.63
N LEU A 331 -10.39 7.47 8.36
CA LEU A 331 -9.20 7.27 9.17
C LEU A 331 -9.26 8.01 10.50
N TYR A 332 -9.78 9.24 10.54
CA TYR A 332 -9.90 10.00 11.77
C TYR A 332 -10.87 9.34 12.75
N ILE A 333 -12.06 8.94 12.27
CA ILE A 333 -13.06 8.24 13.08
C ILE A 333 -12.57 6.85 13.52
N TRP A 334 -11.71 6.19 12.74
CA TRP A 334 -11.05 4.97 13.20
C TRP A 334 -10.01 5.26 14.29
N ALA A 335 -9.08 6.18 14.06
CA ALA A 335 -7.96 6.48 14.95
C ALA A 335 -8.40 6.88 16.37
N ILE A 336 -9.36 7.80 16.49
CA ILE A 336 -9.86 8.25 17.81
C ILE A 336 -10.61 7.14 18.57
N ARG A 337 -11.19 6.16 17.86
CA ARG A 337 -11.89 5.02 18.46
C ARG A 337 -10.97 3.88 18.87
N HIS A 338 -9.71 3.89 18.41
CA HIS A 338 -8.69 2.89 18.73
C HIS A 338 -7.47 3.56 19.38
N PRO A 339 -7.61 4.20 20.56
CA PRO A 339 -6.55 5.01 21.19
C PRO A 339 -5.30 4.24 21.63
N ALA A 340 -5.32 2.89 21.59
CA ALA A 340 -4.13 2.05 21.77
C ALA A 340 -3.18 2.05 20.55
N SER A 341 -3.69 2.51 19.39
CA SER A 341 -2.97 2.63 18.12
C SER A 341 -2.95 4.07 17.60
N GLY A 342 -4.05 4.81 17.72
CA GLY A 342 -4.20 6.13 17.11
C GLY A 342 -4.20 6.04 15.58
N TYR A 343 -3.63 7.03 14.89
CA TYR A 343 -3.30 6.92 13.47
C TYR A 343 -1.85 6.46 13.31
N VAL A 344 -1.62 5.49 12.42
CA VAL A 344 -0.28 4.98 12.06
C VAL A 344 -0.15 4.99 10.54
N GLN A 345 0.96 5.54 10.04
CA GLN A 345 1.23 5.63 8.61
C GLN A 345 1.20 4.25 7.94
N GLY A 346 0.42 4.11 6.87
CA GLY A 346 0.16 2.85 6.17
C GLY A 346 -1.24 2.29 6.40
N VAL A 347 -1.92 2.62 7.50
CA VAL A 347 -3.35 2.32 7.68
C VAL A 347 -4.20 3.02 6.61
N ASN A 348 -3.75 4.19 6.13
CA ASN A 348 -4.36 4.91 5.01
C ASN A 348 -4.46 4.08 3.73
N ASP A 349 -3.45 3.27 3.40
CA ASP A 349 -3.50 2.42 2.22
C ASP A 349 -4.65 1.39 2.32
N LEU A 350 -4.92 0.88 3.52
CA LEU A 350 -5.83 -0.25 3.74
C LEU A 350 -7.31 0.11 3.53
N VAL A 351 -7.66 1.39 3.51
CA VAL A 351 -8.99 1.88 3.06
C VAL A 351 -9.17 1.62 1.56
N THR A 352 -8.10 1.74 0.77
CA THR A 352 -8.15 1.85 -0.69
C THR A 352 -8.83 0.67 -1.40
N PRO A 353 -8.55 -0.61 -1.08
CA PRO A 353 -9.16 -1.72 -1.80
C PRO A 353 -10.65 -1.83 -1.51
N TYR A 354 -11.07 -1.55 -0.26
CA TYR A 354 -12.48 -1.48 0.11
C TYR A 354 -13.20 -0.35 -0.62
N PHE A 355 -12.62 0.85 -0.63
CA PHE A 355 -13.19 2.01 -1.34
C PHE A 355 -13.41 1.72 -2.83
N ILE A 356 -12.42 1.17 -3.53
CA ILE A 356 -12.54 0.79 -4.94
C ILE A 356 -13.61 -0.29 -5.14
N VAL A 357 -13.66 -1.31 -4.28
CA VAL A 357 -14.62 -2.42 -4.42
C VAL A 357 -16.06 -1.97 -4.16
N PHE A 358 -16.31 -1.02 -3.25
CA PHE A 358 -17.65 -0.47 -3.03
C PHE A 358 -18.03 0.61 -4.05
N LEU A 359 -17.07 1.40 -4.56
CA LEU A 359 -17.28 2.27 -5.71
C LEU A 359 -17.64 1.46 -6.98
N GLN A 360 -16.99 0.32 -7.19
CA GLN A 360 -17.33 -0.64 -8.27
C GLN A 360 -18.75 -1.21 -8.19
N GLU A 361 -19.42 -1.16 -7.03
CA GLU A 361 -20.78 -1.69 -6.86
C GLU A 361 -21.87 -0.68 -7.26
N VAL A 362 -21.60 0.63 -7.14
CA VAL A 362 -22.54 1.68 -7.56
C VAL A 362 -22.36 2.12 -9.02
N LEU A 363 -21.16 1.94 -9.59
CA LEU A 363 -20.86 2.40 -10.94
C LEU A 363 -21.34 1.44 -12.04
N PRO A 364 -21.71 1.96 -13.23
CA PRO A 364 -22.00 1.12 -14.39
C PRO A 364 -20.84 0.18 -14.75
N PRO A 365 -21.12 -1.08 -15.16
CA PRO A 365 -20.07 -2.01 -15.58
C PRO A 365 -19.25 -1.48 -16.76
N GLY A 366 -17.93 -1.40 -16.59
CA GLY A 366 -17.00 -0.92 -17.61
C GLY A 366 -16.67 0.59 -17.54
N THR A 367 -17.19 1.32 -16.55
CA THR A 367 -16.67 2.67 -16.22
C THR A 367 -15.18 2.59 -15.86
N ASP A 368 -14.38 3.53 -16.38
CA ASP A 368 -13.01 3.76 -15.92
C ASP A 368 -13.03 4.43 -14.54
N ILE A 369 -12.51 3.73 -13.53
CA ILE A 369 -12.61 4.13 -12.12
C ILE A 369 -11.47 5.11 -11.76
N ASP A 370 -10.31 4.98 -12.40
CA ASP A 370 -9.11 5.75 -12.06
C ASP A 370 -9.28 7.25 -12.40
N SER A 371 -10.20 7.57 -13.33
CA SER A 371 -10.56 8.93 -13.75
C SER A 371 -11.99 9.37 -13.39
N TYR A 372 -12.80 8.51 -12.75
CA TYR A 372 -14.20 8.80 -12.45
C TYR A 372 -14.38 9.89 -11.37
N ASP A 373 -15.20 10.90 -11.64
CA ASP A 373 -15.51 11.98 -10.67
C ASP A 373 -16.49 11.53 -9.58
N VAL A 374 -15.98 11.27 -8.38
CA VAL A 374 -16.76 10.85 -7.20
C VAL A 374 -17.68 11.97 -6.67
N ALA A 375 -17.40 13.24 -6.98
CA ALA A 375 -18.30 14.34 -6.64
C ALA A 375 -19.60 14.31 -7.47
N SER A 376 -19.59 13.67 -8.65
CA SER A 376 -20.77 13.55 -9.53
C SER A 376 -21.84 12.55 -9.04
N LEU A 377 -21.49 11.65 -8.12
CA LEU A 377 -22.44 10.72 -7.47
C LEU A 377 -23.47 11.47 -6.61
N ALA A 378 -24.58 10.80 -6.28
CA ALA A 378 -25.50 11.27 -5.26
C ALA A 378 -24.87 11.17 -3.85
N GLU A 379 -25.23 12.07 -2.93
CA GLU A 379 -24.72 12.02 -1.55
C GLU A 379 -24.99 10.65 -0.86
N PRO A 380 -26.17 10.01 -0.98
CA PRO A 380 -26.41 8.69 -0.37
C PRO A 380 -25.46 7.60 -0.88
N GLU A 381 -25.02 7.66 -2.13
CA GLU A 381 -24.11 6.66 -2.73
C GLU A 381 -22.69 6.80 -2.14
N ARG A 382 -22.16 8.04 -2.09
CA ARG A 382 -20.91 8.33 -1.36
C ARG A 382 -20.99 7.87 0.09
N ARG A 383 -22.11 8.15 0.76
CA ARG A 383 -22.32 7.82 2.19
C ARG A 383 -22.41 6.33 2.48
N VAL A 384 -22.83 5.53 1.49
CA VAL A 384 -22.77 4.06 1.52
C VAL A 384 -21.32 3.58 1.35
N ILE A 385 -20.59 4.08 0.35
CA ILE A 385 -19.20 3.69 0.07
C ILE A 385 -18.30 3.97 1.29
N GLU A 386 -18.41 5.17 1.87
CA GLU A 386 -17.59 5.62 3.01
C GLU A 386 -17.81 4.75 4.26
N ALA A 387 -19.06 4.54 4.64
CA ALA A 387 -19.43 3.77 5.82
C ALA A 387 -19.08 2.27 5.68
N ASP A 388 -19.30 1.69 4.50
CA ASP A 388 -18.96 0.28 4.24
C ASP A 388 -17.44 0.08 4.18
N SER A 389 -16.68 1.06 3.68
CA SER A 389 -15.21 1.08 3.71
C SER A 389 -14.69 1.14 5.15
N PHE A 390 -15.25 2.03 6.00
CA PHE A 390 -14.92 2.12 7.41
C PHE A 390 -15.12 0.80 8.15
N TRP A 391 -16.29 0.16 8.02
CA TRP A 391 -16.57 -1.10 8.73
C TRP A 391 -15.72 -2.26 8.22
N SER A 392 -15.49 -2.34 6.90
CA SER A 392 -14.70 -3.43 6.32
C SER A 392 -13.20 -3.29 6.66
N MET A 393 -12.67 -2.07 6.66
CA MET A 393 -11.31 -1.78 7.16
C MET A 393 -11.20 -2.07 8.66
N SER A 394 -12.19 -1.68 9.47
CA SER A 394 -12.17 -1.93 10.92
C SER A 394 -12.07 -3.43 11.23
N LEU A 395 -12.86 -4.26 10.54
CA LEU A 395 -12.84 -5.72 10.69
C LEU A 395 -11.53 -6.38 10.20
N LEU A 396 -10.85 -5.79 9.21
CA LEU A 396 -9.49 -6.20 8.83
C LEU A 396 -8.51 -5.88 9.98
N LEU A 397 -8.55 -4.65 10.49
CA LEU A 397 -7.65 -4.16 11.53
C LEU A 397 -7.85 -4.87 12.87
N ASP A 398 -9.07 -5.29 13.20
CA ASP A 398 -9.36 -6.14 14.37
C ASP A 398 -8.60 -7.48 14.33
N GLY A 399 -8.32 -8.02 13.14
CA GLY A 399 -7.50 -9.22 12.97
C GLY A 399 -5.98 -9.00 13.13
N ILE A 400 -5.51 -7.75 13.13
CA ILE A 400 -4.08 -7.39 13.16
C ILE A 400 -3.78 -6.17 14.05
N GLN A 401 -4.51 -5.97 15.14
CA GLN A 401 -4.36 -4.80 16.02
C GLN A 401 -2.90 -4.63 16.54
N ASP A 402 -2.20 -5.74 16.76
CA ASP A 402 -0.80 -5.81 17.18
C ASP A 402 0.21 -5.18 16.19
N ASN A 403 -0.19 -5.00 14.93
CA ASN A 403 0.61 -4.29 13.94
C ASN A 403 0.66 -2.77 14.17
N TYR A 404 -0.32 -2.18 14.87
CA TYR A 404 -0.50 -0.72 14.93
C TYR A 404 -0.53 -0.16 16.36
N THR A 405 -0.49 -1.00 17.38
CA THR A 405 -0.25 -0.54 18.75
C THR A 405 1.18 0.00 18.93
N PHE A 406 1.43 0.71 20.03
CA PHE A 406 2.73 1.33 20.33
C PHE A 406 3.93 0.38 20.08
N ALA A 407 4.93 0.86 19.34
CA ALA A 407 6.12 0.13 18.87
C ALA A 407 5.85 -1.06 17.91
N GLN A 408 4.61 -1.26 17.45
CA GLN A 408 4.23 -2.20 16.38
C GLN A 408 4.79 -3.64 16.56
N PRO A 409 4.59 -4.29 17.74
CA PRO A 409 5.20 -5.59 18.05
C PRO A 409 4.77 -6.71 17.10
N GLY A 410 3.56 -6.63 16.52
CA GLY A 410 3.08 -7.55 15.50
C GLY A 410 3.92 -7.54 14.23
N ILE A 411 4.32 -6.34 13.76
CA ILE A 411 5.19 -6.18 12.60
C ILE A 411 6.57 -6.80 12.87
N GLN A 412 7.18 -6.47 14.02
CA GLN A 412 8.48 -7.01 14.40
C GLN A 412 8.46 -8.56 14.47
N THR A 413 7.39 -9.12 15.02
CA THR A 413 7.16 -10.57 15.10
C THR A 413 7.02 -11.19 13.71
N LYS A 414 6.17 -10.63 12.85
CA LYS A 414 5.91 -11.14 11.48
C LYS A 414 7.14 -11.03 10.58
N VAL A 415 7.95 -9.97 10.71
CA VAL A 415 9.25 -9.83 10.00
C VAL A 415 10.28 -10.86 10.50
N THR A 416 10.34 -11.14 11.81
CA THR A 416 11.22 -12.18 12.37
C THR A 416 10.82 -13.57 11.87
N GLN A 417 9.52 -13.87 11.88
CA GLN A 417 8.97 -15.12 11.33
C GLN A 417 9.24 -15.28 9.82
N LEU A 418 9.19 -14.19 9.04
CA LEU A 418 9.54 -14.22 7.62
C LEU A 418 10.99 -14.64 7.41
N LYS A 419 11.93 -14.07 8.17
CA LYS A 419 13.35 -14.42 8.15
C LYS A 419 13.57 -15.89 8.51
N GLU A 420 12.95 -16.38 9.59
CA GLU A 420 13.02 -17.79 9.98
C GLU A 420 12.42 -18.76 8.95
N LEU A 421 11.36 -18.36 8.25
CA LEU A 421 10.73 -19.18 7.21
C LEU A 421 11.61 -19.22 5.94
N VAL A 422 12.11 -18.06 5.50
CA VAL A 422 12.99 -17.94 4.32
C VAL A 422 14.28 -18.72 4.53
N GLN A 423 14.86 -18.69 5.73
CA GLN A 423 16.01 -19.53 6.12
C GLN A 423 15.76 -21.04 5.97
N ARG A 424 14.52 -21.51 6.02
CA ARG A 424 14.15 -22.93 5.87
C ARG A 424 13.85 -23.32 4.42
N ILE A 425 13.38 -22.38 3.59
CA ILE A 425 12.94 -22.66 2.20
C ILE A 425 13.92 -22.20 1.12
N ASP A 426 14.70 -21.15 1.38
CA ASP A 426 15.73 -20.61 0.50
C ASP A 426 16.90 -20.04 1.33
N ALA A 427 17.59 -20.95 2.03
CA ALA A 427 18.80 -20.62 2.79
C ALA A 427 19.91 -19.92 1.94
N PRO A 428 20.11 -20.24 0.63
CA PRO A 428 21.00 -19.46 -0.23
C PRO A 428 20.62 -17.98 -0.35
N LEU A 429 19.33 -17.65 -0.47
CA LEU A 429 18.84 -16.28 -0.53
C LEU A 429 19.02 -15.55 0.81
N ASP A 430 18.66 -16.16 1.95
CA ASP A 430 18.89 -15.54 3.26
C ASP A 430 20.38 -15.25 3.50
N ALA A 431 21.25 -16.23 3.22
CA ALA A 431 22.69 -16.09 3.35
C ALA A 431 23.30 -15.09 2.33
N HIS A 432 22.56 -14.69 1.30
CA HIS A 432 22.93 -13.63 0.36
C HIS A 432 22.47 -12.25 0.88
N ILE A 433 21.23 -12.13 1.35
CA ILE A 433 20.69 -10.91 1.99
C ILE A 433 21.56 -10.51 3.19
N ALA A 434 21.82 -11.46 4.10
CA ALA A 434 22.66 -11.24 5.28
C ALA A 434 24.12 -10.90 4.94
N ARG A 435 24.68 -11.46 3.86
CA ARG A 435 26.06 -11.16 3.42
C ARG A 435 26.23 -9.72 2.95
N HIS A 436 25.20 -9.14 2.35
CA HIS A 436 25.22 -7.73 1.92
C HIS A 436 24.86 -6.77 3.06
N GLY A 437 24.67 -7.25 4.29
CA GLY A 437 24.37 -6.40 5.45
C GLY A 437 22.93 -5.89 5.51
N ILE A 438 22.01 -6.51 4.76
CA ILE A 438 20.58 -6.19 4.78
C ILE A 438 19.90 -6.95 5.92
N ASP A 439 19.12 -6.24 6.74
CA ASP A 439 18.13 -6.87 7.61
C ASP A 439 16.71 -6.77 7.03
N TYR A 440 15.88 -7.76 7.35
CA TYR A 440 14.53 -7.88 6.82
C TYR A 440 13.63 -6.70 7.22
N LEU A 441 13.87 -6.04 8.35
CA LEU A 441 13.12 -4.82 8.71
C LEU A 441 13.25 -3.71 7.66
N GLN A 442 14.36 -3.62 6.92
CA GLN A 442 14.61 -2.56 5.94
C GLN A 442 13.74 -2.65 4.67
N PHE A 443 13.06 -3.77 4.43
CA PHE A 443 12.11 -3.92 3.32
C PHE A 443 10.77 -4.53 3.77
N ALA A 444 10.81 -5.61 4.56
CA ALA A 444 9.62 -6.35 4.95
C ALA A 444 8.74 -5.63 6.00
N PHE A 445 9.25 -4.59 6.68
CA PHE A 445 8.39 -3.72 7.50
C PHE A 445 7.24 -3.15 6.67
N ARG A 446 7.53 -2.55 5.51
CA ARG A 446 6.52 -1.99 4.59
C ARG A 446 5.59 -3.07 4.04
N TRP A 447 6.12 -4.27 3.78
CA TRP A 447 5.34 -5.39 3.29
C TRP A 447 4.27 -5.82 4.32
N MET A 448 4.62 -5.92 5.60
CA MET A 448 3.71 -6.31 6.68
C MET A 448 2.78 -5.17 7.12
N ASN A 449 3.29 -3.93 7.17
CA ASN A 449 2.54 -2.75 7.62
C ASN A 449 1.49 -2.29 6.60
N ASN A 450 1.77 -2.48 5.31
CA ASN A 450 0.92 -2.08 4.19
C ASN A 450 0.39 -3.30 3.40
N LEU A 451 0.44 -4.52 3.97
CA LEU A 451 -0.10 -5.78 3.39
C LEU A 451 0.27 -6.03 1.91
N LEU A 452 1.55 -5.81 1.55
CA LEU A 452 2.13 -5.82 0.19
C LEU A 452 1.54 -4.80 -0.81
N MET A 453 0.66 -3.88 -0.39
CA MET A 453 0.02 -2.91 -1.29
C MET A 453 0.99 -1.93 -1.96
N ARG A 454 2.16 -1.69 -1.37
CA ARG A 454 3.22 -0.87 -1.97
C ARG A 454 4.12 -1.64 -2.93
N GLU A 455 3.97 -2.96 -3.00
CA GLU A 455 4.76 -3.87 -3.85
C GLU A 455 3.93 -4.46 -5.01
N LEU A 456 2.61 -4.22 -5.06
CA LEU A 456 1.67 -4.83 -5.99
C LEU A 456 0.73 -3.77 -6.59
N PRO A 457 0.40 -3.85 -7.90
CA PRO A 457 -0.68 -3.04 -8.48
C PRO A 457 -2.01 -3.19 -7.72
N LEU A 458 -2.85 -2.16 -7.73
CA LEU A 458 -4.08 -2.14 -6.93
C LEU A 458 -5.08 -3.26 -7.33
N HIS A 459 -5.17 -3.62 -8.62
CA HIS A 459 -5.96 -4.78 -9.07
C HIS A 459 -5.40 -6.11 -8.57
N CYS A 460 -4.08 -6.23 -8.46
CA CYS A 460 -3.41 -7.39 -7.88
C CYS A 460 -3.63 -7.48 -6.37
N THR A 461 -3.62 -6.35 -5.66
CA THR A 461 -4.02 -6.26 -4.24
C THR A 461 -5.46 -6.73 -4.04
N ILE A 462 -6.41 -6.21 -4.82
CA ILE A 462 -7.83 -6.62 -4.73
C ILE A 462 -7.97 -8.13 -4.98
N ARG A 463 -7.33 -8.67 -6.04
CA ARG A 463 -7.32 -10.12 -6.27
C ARG A 463 -6.65 -10.91 -5.14
N LEU A 464 -5.61 -10.40 -4.49
CA LEU A 464 -4.97 -11.05 -3.34
C LEU A 464 -5.90 -11.06 -2.12
N TRP A 465 -6.62 -9.96 -1.88
CA TRP A 465 -7.55 -9.81 -0.77
C TRP A 465 -8.81 -10.67 -0.91
N ASP A 466 -9.23 -11.01 -2.14
CA ASP A 466 -10.22 -12.08 -2.39
C ASP A 466 -9.80 -13.41 -1.68
N THR A 467 -8.50 -13.74 -1.69
CA THR A 467 -7.97 -14.92 -1.00
C THR A 467 -7.80 -14.69 0.50
N TYR A 468 -7.31 -13.52 0.95
CA TYR A 468 -7.19 -13.24 2.39
C TYR A 468 -8.54 -13.24 3.13
N LEU A 469 -9.61 -12.76 2.49
CA LEU A 469 -10.98 -12.84 3.03
C LEU A 469 -11.55 -14.27 2.97
N SER A 470 -11.01 -15.12 2.10
CA SER A 470 -11.42 -16.53 1.99
C SER A 470 -10.65 -17.47 2.93
N GLU A 471 -9.47 -17.08 3.39
CA GLU A 471 -8.64 -17.84 4.35
C GLU A 471 -9.02 -17.53 5.80
N VAL A 472 -8.98 -18.55 6.66
CA VAL A 472 -8.99 -18.34 8.12
C VAL A 472 -7.69 -17.64 8.51
N ASP A 473 -7.82 -16.53 9.24
CA ASP A 473 -6.74 -15.63 9.63
C ASP A 473 -5.87 -15.15 8.45
N GLY A 474 -6.49 -14.91 7.28
CA GLY A 474 -5.78 -14.58 6.04
C GLY A 474 -4.80 -13.40 6.16
N PHE A 475 -5.27 -12.28 6.71
CA PHE A 475 -4.45 -11.08 6.90
C PHE A 475 -3.38 -11.22 8.00
N ALA A 476 -3.64 -12.01 9.04
CA ALA A 476 -2.78 -12.13 10.21
C ALA A 476 -1.69 -13.22 10.05
N SER A 477 -2.09 -14.37 9.52
CA SER A 477 -1.30 -15.61 9.50
C SER A 477 -0.95 -16.06 8.08
N PHE A 478 -1.87 -15.98 7.11
CA PHE A 478 -1.56 -16.41 5.73
C PHE A 478 -0.64 -15.42 5.00
N HIS A 479 -0.76 -14.13 5.31
CA HIS A 479 0.08 -13.05 4.78
C HIS A 479 1.59 -13.34 4.90
N LEU A 480 2.04 -13.93 6.02
CA LEU A 480 3.43 -14.36 6.23
C LEU A 480 3.94 -15.28 5.11
N TYR A 481 3.14 -16.27 4.72
CA TYR A 481 3.47 -17.24 3.68
C TYR A 481 3.40 -16.62 2.28
N VAL A 482 2.54 -15.62 2.07
CA VAL A 482 2.52 -14.81 0.84
C VAL A 482 3.80 -13.98 0.72
N CYS A 483 4.25 -13.32 1.79
CA CYS A 483 5.54 -12.61 1.80
C CYS A 483 6.74 -13.54 1.53
N ALA A 484 6.72 -14.76 2.07
CA ALA A 484 7.78 -15.76 1.82
C ALA A 484 7.77 -16.28 0.37
N ALA A 485 6.59 -16.58 -0.19
CA ALA A 485 6.43 -16.96 -1.59
C ALA A 485 6.80 -15.80 -2.55
N PHE A 486 6.48 -14.56 -2.18
CA PHE A 486 6.81 -13.36 -2.96
C PHE A 486 8.31 -13.11 -3.01
N LEU A 487 9.02 -13.18 -1.87
CA LEU A 487 10.48 -13.03 -1.83
C LEU A 487 11.20 -14.14 -2.61
N THR A 488 10.78 -15.40 -2.43
CA THR A 488 11.42 -16.55 -3.10
C THR A 488 11.12 -16.62 -4.60
N TYR A 489 9.96 -16.14 -5.06
CA TYR A 489 9.68 -15.95 -6.50
C TYR A 489 10.75 -15.09 -7.19
N TRP A 490 11.25 -14.06 -6.50
CA TRP A 490 12.30 -13.17 -7.00
C TRP A 490 13.73 -13.60 -6.65
N SER A 491 13.92 -14.74 -5.95
CA SER A 491 15.24 -15.26 -5.53
C SER A 491 16.29 -15.19 -6.64
N ARG A 492 15.93 -15.60 -7.87
CA ARG A 492 16.86 -15.57 -9.02
C ARG A 492 17.36 -14.16 -9.37
N ILE A 493 16.55 -13.10 -9.25
CA ILE A 493 17.03 -11.73 -9.55
C ILE A 493 17.78 -11.14 -8.36
N LEU A 494 17.31 -11.38 -7.14
CA LEU A 494 17.97 -10.94 -5.92
C LEU A 494 19.40 -11.51 -5.82
N MET A 495 19.57 -12.79 -6.13
CA MET A 495 20.88 -13.48 -6.16
C MET A 495 21.83 -13.00 -7.29
N GLN A 496 21.40 -12.12 -8.20
CA GLN A 496 22.25 -11.52 -9.24
C GLN A 496 22.84 -10.17 -8.84
N GLU A 497 22.23 -9.48 -7.88
CA GLU A 497 22.76 -8.26 -7.26
C GLU A 497 24.02 -8.59 -6.44
N LYS A 498 24.93 -7.61 -6.29
CA LYS A 498 26.30 -7.84 -5.77
C LYS A 498 26.78 -6.83 -4.75
N ASP A 499 25.91 -5.88 -4.41
CA ASP A 499 26.14 -4.83 -3.44
C ASP A 499 24.85 -4.52 -2.69
N PHE A 500 24.98 -3.82 -1.57
CA PHE A 500 23.85 -3.44 -0.72
C PHE A 500 22.80 -2.60 -1.46
N GLN A 501 23.23 -1.68 -2.33
CA GLN A 501 22.35 -0.69 -2.95
C GLN A 501 21.45 -1.31 -4.02
N GLY A 502 22.01 -2.10 -4.95
CA GLY A 502 21.25 -2.80 -5.98
C GLY A 502 20.25 -3.81 -5.40
N LEU A 503 20.68 -4.56 -4.37
CA LEU A 503 19.83 -5.53 -3.70
C LEU A 503 18.71 -4.86 -2.89
N MET A 504 19.02 -3.81 -2.12
CA MET A 504 18.01 -3.04 -1.37
C MET A 504 16.99 -2.38 -2.29
N LEU A 505 17.47 -1.70 -3.35
CA LEU A 505 16.60 -1.02 -4.32
C LEU A 505 15.68 -2.04 -5.02
N THR A 506 16.18 -3.23 -5.35
CA THR A 506 15.38 -4.31 -5.94
C THR A 506 14.35 -4.86 -4.96
N LEU A 507 14.73 -5.12 -3.70
CA LEU A 507 13.80 -5.58 -2.64
C LEU A 507 12.66 -4.58 -2.39
N GLN A 508 12.93 -3.28 -2.51
CA GLN A 508 11.95 -2.21 -2.33
C GLN A 508 11.20 -1.80 -3.62
N ASN A 509 11.54 -2.35 -4.79
CA ASN A 509 10.95 -2.01 -6.09
C ASN A 509 10.83 -3.25 -7.01
N LEU A 510 10.33 -4.35 -6.48
CA LEU A 510 10.18 -5.61 -7.23
C LEU A 510 9.28 -5.41 -8.47
N PRO A 511 9.63 -5.94 -9.66
CA PRO A 511 9.01 -5.53 -10.92
C PRO A 511 7.64 -6.18 -11.17
N THR A 512 6.63 -5.73 -10.42
CA THR A 512 5.26 -6.26 -10.40
C THR A 512 4.26 -5.47 -11.25
N HIS A 513 4.66 -4.34 -11.86
CA HIS A 513 3.78 -3.44 -12.61
C HIS A 513 2.93 -4.12 -13.72
N ASN A 514 3.44 -5.18 -14.35
CA ASN A 514 2.73 -5.96 -15.38
C ASN A 514 2.00 -7.20 -14.84
N TRP A 515 1.92 -7.40 -13.52
CA TRP A 515 1.26 -8.57 -12.94
C TRP A 515 -0.25 -8.55 -13.15
N THR A 516 -0.84 -9.74 -13.22
CA THR A 516 -2.26 -9.98 -13.44
C THR A 516 -2.81 -10.95 -12.39
N ASN A 517 -4.10 -11.30 -12.53
CA ASN A 517 -4.72 -12.35 -11.73
C ASN A 517 -4.03 -13.71 -11.87
N SER A 518 -3.24 -13.95 -12.93
CA SER A 518 -2.44 -15.16 -13.13
C SER A 518 -1.30 -15.25 -12.11
N GLU A 519 -0.48 -14.20 -12.01
CA GLU A 519 0.68 -14.13 -11.13
C GLU A 519 0.25 -14.20 -9.67
N ILE A 520 -0.82 -13.48 -9.29
CA ILE A 520 -1.38 -13.58 -7.93
C ILE A 520 -1.97 -14.97 -7.64
N SER A 521 -2.56 -15.65 -8.64
CA SER A 521 -3.05 -17.02 -8.44
C SER A 521 -1.92 -18.05 -8.27
N LEU A 522 -0.77 -17.83 -8.89
CA LEU A 522 0.44 -18.62 -8.64
C LEU A 522 1.03 -18.30 -7.25
N LEU A 523 1.10 -17.03 -6.87
CA LEU A 523 1.62 -16.58 -5.59
C LEU A 523 0.84 -17.18 -4.41
N VAL A 524 -0.50 -17.11 -4.42
CA VAL A 524 -1.31 -17.68 -3.33
C VAL A 524 -1.28 -19.21 -3.32
N ALA A 525 -1.11 -19.87 -4.47
CA ALA A 525 -0.97 -21.33 -4.52
C ALA A 525 0.37 -21.81 -3.90
N GLU A 526 1.48 -21.12 -4.18
CA GLU A 526 2.76 -21.42 -3.54
C GLU A 526 2.73 -21.06 -2.05
N ALA A 527 2.17 -19.92 -1.68
CA ALA A 527 1.97 -19.55 -0.27
C ALA A 527 1.13 -20.58 0.50
N PHE A 528 0.08 -21.13 -0.11
CA PHE A 528 -0.75 -22.18 0.51
C PHE A 528 0.03 -23.49 0.70
N LYS A 529 0.84 -23.86 -0.30
CA LYS A 529 1.80 -24.97 -0.20
C LYS A 529 2.82 -24.74 0.92
N LEU A 530 3.33 -23.52 1.10
CA LEU A 530 4.21 -23.17 2.24
C LEU A 530 3.48 -23.27 3.59
N LYS A 531 2.26 -22.72 3.71
CA LYS A 531 1.42 -22.83 4.92
C LYS A 531 1.23 -24.31 5.31
N TYR A 532 0.78 -25.15 4.39
CA TYR A 532 0.58 -26.58 4.64
C TYR A 532 1.88 -27.33 4.98
N THR A 533 3.02 -26.92 4.41
CA THR A 533 4.32 -27.57 4.66
C THR A 533 4.95 -27.17 6.01
N PHE A 534 4.62 -26.00 6.57
CA PHE A 534 5.32 -25.46 7.75
C PHE A 534 4.43 -25.13 8.95
N ALA A 535 3.11 -24.96 8.78
CA ALA A 535 2.14 -24.86 9.87
C ALA A 535 1.51 -26.22 10.21
N ASP A 536 1.03 -26.93 9.20
CA ASP A 536 0.18 -28.12 9.36
C ASP A 536 0.96 -29.46 9.43
N ALA A 537 2.30 -29.41 9.37
CA ALA A 537 3.17 -30.57 9.25
C ALA A 537 3.36 -31.33 10.60
N PRO A 538 2.93 -32.60 10.72
CA PRO A 538 3.13 -33.39 11.93
C PRO A 538 4.61 -33.72 12.17
N ASN A 539 5.05 -33.64 13.43
CA ASN A 539 6.27 -34.24 14.00
C ASN A 539 7.66 -33.74 13.55
N HIS A 540 7.81 -32.78 12.63
CA HIS A 540 9.14 -32.36 12.16
C HIS A 540 9.95 -31.43 13.08
N LEU A 541 9.42 -30.99 14.23
CA LEU A 541 10.17 -30.26 15.27
C LEU A 541 10.90 -31.17 16.27
N ALA A 542 10.77 -32.50 16.17
CA ALA A 542 11.24 -33.45 17.17
C ALA A 542 12.66 -34.04 16.92
N SER A 543 13.58 -33.31 16.28
CA SER A 543 14.91 -33.86 15.93
C SER A 543 16.10 -32.89 15.99
N ARG A 544 16.22 -32.08 17.05
CA ARG A 544 17.52 -31.46 17.40
C ARG A 544 17.75 -31.22 18.91
N ALA A 545 17.76 -32.32 19.65
CA ALA A 545 18.25 -32.38 21.03
C ALA A 545 19.23 -33.56 21.20
N LYS A 546 20.49 -33.33 20.80
CA LYS A 546 21.68 -34.14 21.11
C LYS A 546 22.93 -33.35 20.75
#